data_AF-A0A3C0SYX4-F1
#
_entry.id   AF-A0A3C0SYX4-F1
#
_cell.length_a   1.000
_cell.length_b   1.000
_cell.length_c   1.000
_cell.angle_alpha   90.00
_cell.angle_beta   90.00
_cell.angle_gamma   90.00
#
_symmetry.space_group_name_H-M   'P 1'
#
loop_
_entity.id
_entity.type
_entity.pdbx_description
1 polymer ?
#
loop_
_entity_poly.entity_id
_entity_poly.type
_entity_poly.pdbx_seq_one_letter_code
_entity_poly.pdbx_strand_id
1 'polypeptide(L)'
;MKYKNEEIYLECLKQLIGSDGREALGGVSIDKAVPGTLSEITAAFLKSAAEGKADLSLLPESDIIGRYFTDIEKSFLEYYSDDKITESISEQASIIFSSDSPVDRARAVSELWSPELMLDDDEIFNSWKLTDVKENPSPYRPEEVIIQLNALYSPAENTAPEEIDEETANIYNAYMKSNPERIAVYDHPVAVFTRGKDHELEKCLVEMDRDIAFEKSAGVYPDSEKLKVLVSISTTHRGLDAVCEKWLQKLVEVLKLKHIQCFLLSENKARELDKIIGPAASIFTVQGKYACHFGALKYAQLLFEKAYGIRAGFKLDTDEGIHSKDMKRSSGKTWLQQLCHPFWGGTALNCSNENIGLGFNIGEYVDSRDLDALGYAEAVRTPEVKPKDDVRGSYLIFNKGVCQAKGTMLLNRAKKLEDFISHPLVKGGGYGIDNAALRAAVPVGFSMVGRAEDQQFYFSAINSGVQGIFNPLLGIIHYKEDVAKSEHQNMAGRNIADIYRMLLFRNLMSYLNVIEKTRPFPANYASEFSHTQSLLLWLYLIFVESAAGNEDAAQEYLREGIKELLPLLDDIKTGKVIRRFEGERAAWTDFIAAVDGISDIDARAWLESLKI
;
A
#
# COMPACT_ATOMS: atom_id res chain seq x y z
N MET A 1 -11.00 37.90 9.53
CA MET A 1 -10.42 37.30 8.30
C MET A 1 -10.61 38.26 7.12
N LYS A 2 -9.61 38.43 6.24
CA LYS A 2 -9.68 39.34 5.08
C LYS A 2 -10.52 38.79 3.91
N TYR A 3 -10.63 37.46 3.83
CA TYR A 3 -11.33 36.73 2.77
C TYR A 3 -12.34 35.78 3.40
N LYS A 4 -13.44 35.47 2.72
CA LYS A 4 -14.40 34.44 3.15
C LYS A 4 -13.94 33.04 2.70
N ASN A 5 -14.33 31.99 3.42
CA ASN A 5 -14.00 30.60 3.06
C ASN A 5 -14.46 30.23 1.64
N GLU A 6 -15.63 30.72 1.22
CA GLU A 6 -16.14 30.56 -0.14
C GLU A 6 -15.22 31.22 -1.18
N GLU A 7 -14.73 32.42 -0.91
CA GLU A 7 -13.78 33.10 -1.80
C GLU A 7 -12.46 32.32 -1.90
N ILE A 8 -11.97 31.77 -0.79
CA ILE A 8 -10.75 30.96 -0.73
C ILE A 8 -10.92 29.66 -1.55
N TYR A 9 -12.05 28.97 -1.39
CA TYR A 9 -12.37 27.75 -2.14
C TYR A 9 -12.37 28.00 -3.65
N LEU A 10 -13.12 29.01 -4.09
CA LEU A 10 -13.21 29.37 -5.51
C LEU A 10 -11.86 29.81 -6.07
N GLU A 11 -11.08 30.55 -5.28
CA GLU A 11 -9.73 30.97 -5.66
C GLU A 11 -8.78 29.78 -5.84
N CYS A 12 -8.85 28.76 -4.99
CA CYS A 12 -8.07 27.53 -5.16
C CYS A 12 -8.41 26.83 -6.49
N LEU A 13 -9.70 26.74 -6.85
CA LEU A 13 -10.12 26.15 -8.13
C LEU A 13 -9.63 26.98 -9.32
N LYS A 14 -9.69 28.32 -9.25
CA LYS A 14 -9.16 29.20 -10.29
C LYS A 14 -7.67 29.00 -10.48
N GLN A 15 -6.90 28.90 -9.39
CA GLN A 15 -5.46 28.65 -9.45
C GLN A 15 -5.12 27.27 -10.01
N LEU A 16 -5.90 26.23 -9.66
CA LEU A 16 -5.71 24.89 -10.19
C LEU A 16 -5.75 24.88 -11.73
N ILE A 17 -6.74 25.57 -12.31
CA ILE A 17 -7.03 25.53 -13.76
C ILE A 17 -6.55 26.76 -14.54
N GLY A 18 -6.10 27.82 -13.87
CA GLY A 18 -5.71 29.10 -14.47
C GLY A 18 -6.85 29.87 -15.13
N SER A 19 -8.07 29.82 -14.58
CA SER A 19 -9.27 30.41 -15.24
C SER A 19 -9.39 31.93 -15.14
N ASP A 20 -8.50 32.60 -14.41
CA ASP A 20 -8.49 34.05 -14.24
C ASP A 20 -7.31 34.74 -14.94
N GLY A 21 -6.66 34.03 -15.87
CA GLY A 21 -5.53 34.52 -16.65
C GLY A 21 -4.18 34.39 -15.96
N ARG A 22 -4.12 33.86 -14.73
CA ARG A 22 -2.85 33.46 -14.10
C ARG A 22 -2.41 32.08 -14.59
N GLU A 23 -1.14 31.76 -14.36
CA GLU A 23 -0.60 30.43 -14.63
C GLU A 23 -1.39 29.36 -13.86
N ALA A 24 -1.78 28.30 -14.56
CA ALA A 24 -2.46 27.15 -13.95
C ALA A 24 -1.49 26.33 -13.10
N LEU A 25 -1.69 26.34 -11.78
CA LEU A 25 -0.85 25.63 -10.82
C LEU A 25 -1.01 24.11 -10.91
N GLY A 26 -2.12 23.61 -11.49
CA GLY A 26 -2.30 22.20 -11.82
C GLY A 26 -1.47 21.72 -13.01
N GLY A 27 -0.78 22.62 -13.71
CA GLY A 27 0.14 22.31 -14.82
C GLY A 27 -0.50 22.40 -16.21
N VAL A 28 -1.83 22.26 -16.32
CA VAL A 28 -2.56 22.44 -17.58
C VAL A 28 -3.62 23.53 -17.42
N SER A 29 -3.52 24.57 -18.24
CA SER A 29 -4.49 25.68 -18.28
C SER A 29 -5.77 25.28 -19.00
N ILE A 30 -6.90 25.75 -18.47
CA ILE A 30 -8.25 25.52 -19.00
C ILE A 30 -8.40 25.96 -20.47
N ASP A 31 -7.61 26.95 -20.91
CA ASP A 31 -7.63 27.46 -22.29
C ASP A 31 -7.02 26.48 -23.30
N LYS A 32 -6.39 25.39 -22.82
CA LYS A 32 -5.90 24.28 -23.67
C LYS A 32 -6.98 23.25 -24.01
N ALA A 33 -8.23 23.47 -23.61
CA ALA A 33 -9.33 22.60 -23.99
C ALA A 33 -9.44 22.50 -25.52
N VAL A 34 -9.61 21.27 -26.02
CA VAL A 34 -9.74 20.94 -27.42
C VAL A 34 -11.23 20.80 -27.77
N PRO A 35 -11.75 21.58 -28.73
CA PRO A 35 -13.15 21.48 -29.14
C PRO A 35 -13.54 20.08 -29.61
N GLY A 36 -14.70 19.60 -29.18
CA GLY A 36 -15.26 18.30 -29.54
C GLY A 36 -14.67 17.10 -28.79
N THR A 37 -13.84 17.31 -27.76
CA THR A 37 -13.26 16.22 -26.95
C THR A 37 -13.73 16.25 -25.49
N LEU A 38 -13.36 15.25 -24.70
CA LEU A 38 -13.63 15.25 -23.26
C LEU A 38 -13.07 16.49 -22.55
N SER A 39 -11.96 17.06 -23.03
CA SER A 39 -11.37 18.26 -22.45
C SER A 39 -12.28 19.49 -22.53
N GLU A 40 -13.10 19.66 -23.58
CA GLU A 40 -14.06 20.77 -23.66
C GLU A 40 -15.13 20.63 -22.57
N ILE A 41 -15.67 19.42 -22.42
CA ILE A 41 -16.71 19.09 -21.45
C ILE A 41 -16.21 19.28 -20.02
N THR A 42 -15.06 18.67 -19.68
CA THR A 42 -14.49 18.78 -18.35
C THR A 42 -13.99 20.18 -18.06
N ALA A 43 -13.49 20.92 -19.05
CA ALA A 43 -13.09 22.31 -18.89
C ALA A 43 -14.28 23.22 -18.57
N ALA A 44 -15.38 23.09 -19.31
CA ALA A 44 -16.60 23.86 -19.07
C ALA A 44 -17.14 23.61 -17.65
N PHE A 45 -17.15 22.35 -17.21
CA PHE A 45 -17.51 22.00 -15.85
C PHE A 45 -16.58 22.65 -14.81
N LEU A 46 -15.26 22.43 -14.91
CA LEU A 46 -14.28 22.95 -13.94
C LEU A 46 -14.32 24.49 -13.87
N LYS A 47 -14.51 25.16 -15.01
CA LYS A 47 -14.68 26.61 -15.07
C LYS A 47 -15.94 27.05 -14.33
N SER A 48 -17.08 26.39 -14.59
CA SER A 48 -18.34 26.71 -13.91
C SER A 48 -18.24 26.50 -12.39
N ALA A 49 -17.51 25.46 -11.94
CA ALA A 49 -17.23 25.22 -10.53
C ALA A 49 -16.35 26.33 -9.91
N ALA A 50 -15.31 26.78 -10.61
CA ALA A 50 -14.45 27.89 -10.16
C ALA A 50 -15.18 29.26 -10.11
N GLU A 51 -16.34 29.36 -10.77
CA GLU A 51 -17.24 30.53 -10.74
C GLU A 51 -18.36 30.42 -9.69
N GLY A 52 -18.40 29.33 -8.90
CA GLY A 52 -19.46 29.08 -7.92
C GLY A 52 -20.80 28.67 -8.54
N LYS A 53 -20.78 28.17 -9.77
CA LYS A 53 -21.97 27.81 -10.57
C LYS A 53 -21.79 26.47 -11.26
N ALA A 54 -21.28 25.47 -10.53
CA ALA A 54 -20.97 24.16 -11.09
C ALA A 54 -22.17 23.57 -11.87
N ASP A 55 -22.03 23.48 -13.20
CA ASP A 55 -23.06 22.95 -14.09
C ASP A 55 -22.81 21.46 -14.34
N LEU A 56 -23.45 20.65 -13.52
CA LEU A 56 -23.31 19.19 -13.55
C LEU A 56 -23.91 18.55 -14.81
N SER A 57 -24.82 19.25 -15.50
CA SER A 57 -25.43 18.75 -16.74
C SER A 57 -24.43 18.59 -17.89
N LEU A 58 -23.25 19.20 -17.75
CA LEU A 58 -22.17 19.08 -18.72
C LEU A 58 -21.48 17.71 -18.65
N LEU A 59 -21.44 17.06 -17.48
CA LEU A 59 -20.66 15.84 -17.29
C LEU A 59 -21.40 14.57 -17.77
N PRO A 60 -20.68 13.56 -18.28
CA PRO A 60 -21.22 12.21 -18.42
C PRO A 60 -21.72 11.70 -17.06
N GLU A 61 -22.82 10.95 -17.02
CA GLU A 61 -23.40 10.45 -15.76
C GLU A 61 -23.71 11.57 -14.73
N SER A 62 -24.15 12.74 -15.22
CA SER A 62 -24.44 13.95 -14.44
C SER A 62 -25.27 13.72 -13.18
N ASP A 63 -26.24 12.81 -13.25
CA ASP A 63 -27.11 12.46 -12.11
C ASP A 63 -26.36 11.78 -10.97
N ILE A 64 -25.32 11.01 -11.30
CA ILE A 64 -24.49 10.32 -10.32
C ILE A 64 -23.41 11.27 -9.81
N ILE A 65 -22.64 11.86 -10.73
CA ILE A 65 -21.55 12.78 -10.36
C ILE A 65 -22.07 13.98 -9.59
N GLY A 66 -23.22 14.53 -9.99
CA GLY A 66 -23.84 15.69 -9.36
C GLY A 66 -24.30 15.48 -7.93
N ARG A 67 -24.73 14.26 -7.59
CA ARG A 67 -25.07 13.91 -6.20
C ARG A 67 -23.86 13.98 -5.28
N TYR A 68 -22.66 13.68 -5.80
CA TYR A 68 -21.43 13.73 -5.00
C TYR A 68 -20.78 15.12 -5.01
N PHE A 69 -20.88 15.86 -6.12
CA PHE A 69 -20.30 17.20 -6.20
C PHE A 69 -21.01 18.22 -5.30
N THR A 70 -22.31 18.09 -5.05
CA THR A 70 -23.01 19.04 -4.15
C THR A 70 -22.49 18.95 -2.70
N ASP A 71 -21.96 17.80 -2.29
CA ASP A 71 -21.39 17.59 -0.96
C ASP A 71 -19.94 18.12 -0.83
N ILE A 72 -19.31 18.48 -1.96
CA ILE A 72 -17.89 18.85 -2.04
C ILE A 72 -17.58 20.22 -1.44
N GLU A 73 -18.24 21.26 -1.97
CA GLU A 73 -18.05 22.63 -1.53
C GLU A 73 -18.44 22.75 -0.05
N LYS A 74 -19.57 22.11 0.29
CA LYS A 74 -20.06 22.05 1.66
C LYS A 74 -19.01 21.49 2.62
N SER A 75 -18.33 20.39 2.28
CA SER A 75 -17.30 19.79 3.14
C SER A 75 -16.12 20.74 3.39
N PHE A 76 -15.68 21.48 2.36
CA PHE A 76 -14.62 22.49 2.50
C PHE A 76 -15.05 23.64 3.41
N LEU A 77 -16.23 24.19 3.17
CA LEU A 77 -16.78 25.31 3.94
C LEU A 77 -17.04 24.92 5.40
N GLU A 78 -17.56 23.72 5.65
CA GLU A 78 -17.84 23.21 7.00
C GLU A 78 -16.56 23.01 7.79
N TYR A 79 -15.53 22.37 7.21
CA TYR A 79 -14.25 22.16 7.90
C TYR A 79 -13.61 23.49 8.33
N TYR A 80 -13.58 24.47 7.42
CA TYR A 80 -12.99 25.78 7.71
C TYR A 80 -13.94 26.75 8.42
N SER A 81 -15.16 26.33 8.80
CA SER A 81 -16.06 27.17 9.57
C SER A 81 -15.71 27.27 11.06
N ASP A 82 -14.82 26.39 11.56
CA ASP A 82 -14.29 26.47 12.91
C ASP A 82 -13.35 27.68 13.03
N ASP A 83 -13.63 28.58 13.98
CA ASP A 83 -12.85 29.80 14.21
C ASP A 83 -11.35 29.53 14.44
N LYS A 84 -11.00 28.40 15.08
CA LYS A 84 -9.60 28.04 15.34
C LYS A 84 -8.85 27.65 14.07
N ILE A 85 -9.52 26.96 13.16
CA ILE A 85 -8.96 26.55 11.87
C ILE A 85 -8.96 27.75 10.91
N THR A 86 -9.96 28.63 11.02
CA THR A 86 -10.06 29.86 10.25
C THR A 86 -8.85 30.78 10.50
N GLU A 87 -8.42 30.93 11.75
CA GLU A 87 -7.25 31.74 12.08
C GLU A 87 -5.96 31.16 11.47
N SER A 88 -5.82 29.82 11.48
CA SER A 88 -4.62 29.12 11.00
C SER A 88 -4.44 29.18 9.48
N ILE A 89 -5.51 29.36 8.69
CA ILE A 89 -5.42 29.44 7.22
C ILE A 89 -5.29 30.86 6.65
N SER A 90 -5.31 31.88 7.51
CA SER A 90 -5.32 33.28 7.07
C SER A 90 -4.05 33.67 6.27
N GLU A 91 -2.92 33.06 6.62
CA GLU A 91 -1.65 33.22 5.92
C GLU A 91 -1.70 32.59 4.51
N GLN A 92 -2.11 31.33 4.39
CA GLN A 92 -2.26 30.62 3.12
C GLN A 92 -3.22 31.37 2.20
N ALA A 93 -4.37 31.82 2.71
CA ALA A 93 -5.30 32.64 1.95
C ALA A 93 -4.61 33.92 1.42
N SER A 94 -3.88 34.65 2.28
CA SER A 94 -3.15 35.84 1.84
C SER A 94 -2.13 35.52 0.74
N ILE A 95 -1.38 34.42 0.86
CA ILE A 95 -0.41 33.98 -0.16
C ILE A 95 -1.11 33.71 -1.49
N ILE A 96 -2.22 32.97 -1.49
CA ILE A 96 -2.98 32.63 -2.69
C ILE A 96 -3.46 33.88 -3.43
N PHE A 97 -3.97 34.87 -2.71
CA PHE A 97 -4.52 36.09 -3.31
C PHE A 97 -3.47 37.15 -3.69
N SER A 98 -2.29 37.16 -3.05
CA SER A 98 -1.35 38.29 -3.16
C SER A 98 0.07 37.95 -3.57
N SER A 99 0.49 36.68 -3.50
CA SER A 99 1.85 36.31 -3.91
C SER A 99 1.98 36.27 -5.43
N ASP A 100 3.03 36.88 -5.97
CA ASP A 100 3.39 36.78 -7.39
C ASP A 100 4.05 35.43 -7.73
N SER A 101 4.59 34.73 -6.73
CA SER A 101 5.29 33.44 -6.88
C SER A 101 4.30 32.28 -7.09
N PRO A 102 4.28 31.63 -8.27
CA PRO A 102 3.42 30.47 -8.51
C PRO A 102 3.72 29.30 -7.58
N VAL A 103 4.98 29.15 -7.17
CA VAL A 103 5.42 28.09 -6.25
C VAL A 103 4.84 28.31 -4.86
N ASP A 104 4.89 29.53 -4.33
CA ASP A 104 4.32 29.83 -3.01
C ASP A 104 2.79 29.69 -3.01
N ARG A 105 2.12 30.13 -4.09
CA ARG A 105 0.68 29.91 -4.25
C ARG A 105 0.34 28.42 -4.31
N ALA A 106 1.13 27.63 -5.03
CA ALA A 106 0.89 26.19 -5.15
C ALA A 106 1.05 25.49 -3.80
N ARG A 107 2.09 25.85 -3.02
CA ARG A 107 2.26 25.37 -1.65
C ARG A 107 1.06 25.70 -0.78
N ALA A 108 0.62 26.96 -0.79
CA ALA A 108 -0.54 27.39 -0.01
C ALA A 108 -1.83 26.66 -0.41
N VAL A 109 -2.06 26.43 -1.71
CA VAL A 109 -3.21 25.61 -2.17
C VAL A 109 -3.08 24.16 -1.67
N SER A 110 -1.92 23.52 -1.81
CA SER A 110 -1.72 22.15 -1.31
C SER A 110 -1.93 22.04 0.20
N GLU A 111 -1.46 23.02 0.99
CA GLU A 111 -1.65 23.06 2.44
C GLU A 111 -3.13 23.19 2.85
N LEU A 112 -3.92 24.02 2.15
CA LEU A 112 -5.37 24.12 2.39
C LEU A 112 -6.12 22.84 2.02
N TRP A 113 -5.69 22.15 0.97
CA TRP A 113 -6.35 20.93 0.54
C TRP A 113 -5.83 19.68 1.27
N SER A 114 -4.69 19.75 1.95
CA SER A 114 -4.09 18.67 2.72
C SER A 114 -3.59 19.22 4.05
N PRO A 115 -4.49 19.46 5.02
CA PRO A 115 -4.15 20.10 6.30
C PRO A 115 -3.09 19.34 7.10
N GLU A 116 -2.87 18.05 6.81
CA GLU A 116 -1.78 17.24 7.36
C GLU A 116 -0.38 17.83 7.05
N LEU A 117 -0.26 18.64 5.98
CA LEU A 117 0.97 19.34 5.62
C LEU A 117 1.28 20.52 6.53
N MET A 118 0.26 21.14 7.13
CA MET A 118 0.40 22.31 8.02
C MET A 118 0.77 21.93 9.46
N LEU A 119 0.71 20.64 9.80
CA LEU A 119 1.05 20.16 11.14
C LEU A 119 2.53 20.40 11.45
N ASP A 120 2.82 20.75 12.69
CA ASP A 120 4.20 20.95 13.16
C ASP A 120 4.99 19.64 13.14
N ASP A 121 6.21 19.72 12.63
CA ASP A 121 7.09 18.56 12.46
C ASP A 121 7.49 17.92 13.80
N ASP A 122 7.71 18.73 14.83
CA ASP A 122 8.12 18.25 16.14
C ASP A 122 6.92 17.67 16.90
N GLU A 123 5.73 18.28 16.78
CA GLU A 123 4.48 17.71 17.29
C GLU A 123 4.22 16.33 16.70
N ILE A 124 4.29 16.21 15.36
CA ILE A 124 4.13 14.93 14.67
C ILE A 124 5.17 13.92 15.16
N PHE A 125 6.47 14.25 15.10
CA PHE A 125 7.51 13.28 15.46
C PHE A 125 7.42 12.85 16.92
N ASN A 126 7.06 13.77 17.82
CA ASN A 126 6.86 13.43 19.23
C ASN A 126 5.61 12.56 19.46
N SER A 127 4.57 12.67 18.61
CA SER A 127 3.41 11.78 18.68
C SER A 127 3.75 10.30 18.41
N TRP A 128 4.85 10.03 17.70
CA TRP A 128 5.30 8.67 17.40
C TRP A 128 6.20 8.07 18.49
N LYS A 129 6.64 8.87 19.46
CA LYS A 129 7.53 8.38 20.52
C LYS A 129 6.77 7.51 21.51
N LEU A 130 7.38 6.38 21.83
CA LEU A 130 6.92 5.47 22.85
C LEU A 130 7.65 5.73 24.18
N THR A 131 6.96 5.43 25.28
CA THR A 131 7.51 5.50 26.65
C THR A 131 7.20 4.21 27.41
N ASP A 132 7.85 3.96 28.55
CA ASP A 132 7.72 2.71 29.32
C ASP A 132 7.84 1.43 28.45
N VAL A 133 8.79 1.44 27.52
CA VAL A 133 9.01 0.34 26.56
C VAL A 133 9.56 -0.87 27.30
N LYS A 134 8.87 -2.01 27.16
CA LYS A 134 9.22 -3.30 27.77
C LYS A 134 9.51 -4.32 26.69
N GLU A 135 10.61 -5.04 26.88
CA GLU A 135 10.99 -6.15 26.04
C GLU A 135 9.96 -7.27 26.08
N ASN A 136 9.89 -8.03 24.99
CA ASN A 136 9.19 -9.30 24.96
C ASN A 136 9.87 -10.25 25.96
N PRO A 137 9.13 -10.85 26.92
CA PRO A 137 9.72 -11.76 27.91
C PRO A 137 10.32 -13.03 27.29
N SER A 138 9.97 -13.34 26.04
CA SER A 138 10.56 -14.42 25.26
C SER A 138 10.81 -13.92 23.83
N PRO A 139 11.92 -13.18 23.59
CA PRO A 139 12.24 -12.65 22.27
C PRO A 139 12.24 -13.75 21.20
N TYR A 140 11.80 -13.40 19.98
CA TYR A 140 11.73 -14.36 18.88
C TYR A 140 13.12 -14.80 18.45
N ARG A 141 13.27 -16.11 18.21
CA ARG A 141 14.46 -16.64 17.54
C ARG A 141 14.23 -16.65 16.02
N PRO A 142 15.28 -16.55 15.19
CA PRO A 142 15.13 -16.54 13.74
C PRO A 142 14.33 -17.72 13.15
N GLU A 143 14.47 -18.92 13.72
CA GLU A 143 13.72 -20.12 13.30
C GLU A 143 12.23 -20.10 13.68
N GLU A 144 11.82 -19.18 14.56
CA GLU A 144 10.43 -18.94 14.96
C GLU A 144 9.75 -17.88 14.06
N VAL A 145 10.45 -17.34 13.07
CA VAL A 145 9.93 -16.35 12.12
C VAL A 145 9.85 -16.95 10.71
N ILE A 146 8.68 -16.84 10.07
CA ILE A 146 8.50 -17.22 8.67
C ILE A 146 8.65 -16.00 7.75
N ILE A 147 9.33 -16.17 6.62
CA ILE A 147 9.35 -15.15 5.56
C ILE A 147 8.18 -15.40 4.61
N GLN A 148 7.46 -14.33 4.27
CA GLN A 148 6.28 -14.35 3.41
C GLN A 148 6.57 -13.53 2.14
N LEU A 149 6.35 -14.13 0.97
CA LEU A 149 6.54 -13.51 -0.33
C LEU A 149 5.22 -13.57 -1.12
N ASN A 150 4.93 -12.53 -1.88
CA ASN A 150 3.79 -12.42 -2.79
C ASN A 150 4.27 -12.50 -4.24
N ALA A 151 3.98 -13.61 -4.92
CA ALA A 151 4.30 -13.75 -6.33
C ALA A 151 3.08 -13.42 -7.20
N LEU A 152 3.16 -12.32 -7.94
CA LEU A 152 2.07 -11.76 -8.74
C LEU A 152 2.25 -12.13 -10.21
N TYR A 153 1.25 -12.80 -10.81
CA TYR A 153 1.35 -13.26 -12.20
C TYR A 153 0.26 -12.74 -13.14
N SER A 154 0.67 -12.52 -14.38
CA SER A 154 -0.19 -12.26 -15.54
C SER A 154 -0.03 -13.35 -16.61
N PRO A 155 -1.03 -13.54 -17.50
CA PRO A 155 -0.87 -14.41 -18.65
C PRO A 155 0.29 -13.96 -19.54
N ALA A 156 1.01 -14.90 -20.15
CA ALA A 156 1.91 -14.58 -21.26
C ALA A 156 1.10 -14.16 -22.52
N GLU A 157 1.75 -13.49 -23.48
CA GLU A 157 1.03 -12.82 -24.58
C GLU A 157 0.45 -13.77 -25.65
N ASN A 158 0.94 -15.01 -25.79
CA ASN A 158 0.58 -15.86 -26.94
C ASN A 158 0.34 -17.34 -26.57
N THR A 159 1.40 -18.10 -26.35
CA THR A 159 1.39 -19.55 -26.12
C THR A 159 2.48 -19.90 -25.13
N ALA A 160 2.38 -21.09 -24.52
CA ALA A 160 3.44 -21.59 -23.66
C ALA A 160 4.77 -21.67 -24.45
N PRO A 161 5.90 -21.24 -23.88
CA PRO A 161 7.22 -21.41 -24.49
C PRO A 161 7.54 -22.89 -24.75
N GLU A 162 8.38 -23.17 -25.74
CA GLU A 162 8.78 -24.55 -26.10
C GLU A 162 9.54 -25.27 -24.98
N GLU A 163 10.16 -24.51 -24.07
CA GLU A 163 10.96 -25.03 -22.95
C GLU A 163 10.10 -25.51 -21.76
N ILE A 164 8.79 -25.31 -21.81
CA ILE A 164 7.85 -25.76 -20.79
C ILE A 164 7.41 -27.20 -21.12
N ASP A 165 7.22 -28.01 -20.08
CA ASP A 165 6.77 -29.39 -20.26
C ASP A 165 5.39 -29.45 -20.93
N GLU A 166 5.15 -30.52 -21.69
CA GLU A 166 3.94 -30.69 -22.50
C GLU A 166 2.65 -30.58 -21.68
N GLU A 167 2.66 -31.05 -20.43
CA GLU A 167 1.49 -30.99 -19.55
C GLU A 167 1.14 -29.54 -19.20
N THR A 168 2.11 -28.78 -18.68
CA THR A 168 1.93 -27.36 -18.32
C THR A 168 1.59 -26.52 -19.56
N ALA A 169 2.22 -26.79 -20.70
CA ALA A 169 1.93 -26.12 -21.97
C ALA A 169 0.49 -26.38 -22.44
N ASN A 170 0.00 -27.61 -22.34
CA ASN A 170 -1.37 -27.97 -22.69
C ASN A 170 -2.40 -27.28 -21.79
N ILE A 171 -2.14 -27.21 -20.47
CA ILE A 171 -3.01 -26.51 -19.52
C ILE A 171 -3.08 -25.03 -19.87
N TYR A 172 -1.94 -24.38 -20.10
CA TYR A 172 -1.90 -22.95 -20.44
C TYR A 172 -2.56 -22.63 -21.78
N ASN A 173 -2.34 -23.45 -22.81
CA ASN A 173 -2.96 -23.26 -24.11
C ASN A 173 -4.49 -23.46 -24.05
N ALA A 174 -4.98 -24.39 -23.23
CA ALA A 174 -6.41 -24.57 -22.98
C ALA A 174 -7.00 -23.38 -22.20
N TYR A 175 -6.25 -22.88 -21.21
CA TYR A 175 -6.60 -21.71 -20.42
C TYR A 175 -6.77 -20.45 -21.28
N MET A 176 -5.79 -20.13 -22.15
CA MET A 176 -5.87 -18.97 -23.04
C MET A 176 -7.05 -19.07 -24.02
N LYS A 177 -7.38 -20.28 -24.49
CA LYS A 177 -8.57 -20.50 -25.34
C LYS A 177 -9.89 -20.24 -24.64
N SER A 178 -9.96 -20.32 -23.30
CA SER A 178 -11.19 -20.04 -22.56
C SER A 178 -11.50 -18.55 -22.39
N ASN A 179 -10.62 -17.65 -22.86
CA ASN A 179 -10.73 -16.20 -22.71
C ASN A 179 -10.97 -15.79 -21.24
N PRO A 180 -9.96 -15.99 -20.39
CA PRO A 180 -10.12 -15.88 -18.94
C PRO A 180 -10.46 -14.46 -18.50
N GLU A 181 -11.31 -14.35 -17.48
CA GLU A 181 -11.71 -13.08 -16.88
C GLU A 181 -10.58 -12.49 -16.02
N ARG A 182 -10.28 -11.19 -16.20
CA ARG A 182 -9.39 -10.42 -15.32
C ARG A 182 -10.10 -10.12 -14.00
N ILE A 183 -9.51 -10.55 -12.89
CA ILE A 183 -10.04 -10.41 -11.53
C ILE A 183 -9.29 -9.40 -10.66
N ALA A 184 -8.07 -9.00 -11.08
CA ALA A 184 -7.24 -8.07 -10.33
C ALA A 184 -6.32 -7.26 -11.26
N VAL A 185 -5.92 -6.07 -10.81
CA VAL A 185 -4.91 -5.24 -11.43
C VAL A 185 -3.78 -5.08 -10.41
N TYR A 186 -2.60 -5.60 -10.77
CA TYR A 186 -1.39 -5.50 -9.97
C TYR A 186 -0.42 -4.51 -10.61
N ASP A 187 0.50 -3.97 -9.81
CA ASP A 187 1.39 -2.90 -10.25
C ASP A 187 2.49 -3.37 -11.20
N HIS A 188 3.03 -4.57 -10.95
CA HIS A 188 4.10 -5.21 -11.72
C HIS A 188 3.92 -6.73 -11.75
N PRO A 189 2.79 -7.28 -12.26
CA PRO A 189 2.63 -8.72 -12.37
C PRO A 189 3.62 -9.29 -13.39
N VAL A 190 4.38 -10.30 -13.00
CA VAL A 190 5.30 -11.02 -13.88
C VAL A 190 4.49 -11.89 -14.83
N ALA A 191 4.77 -11.82 -16.14
CA ALA A 191 4.14 -12.75 -17.08
C ALA A 191 4.57 -14.19 -16.75
N VAL A 192 3.62 -15.12 -16.68
CA VAL A 192 3.94 -16.54 -16.43
C VAL A 192 4.97 -17.04 -17.45
N PHE A 193 5.92 -17.86 -16.99
CA PHE A 193 7.08 -18.37 -17.76
C PHE A 193 8.26 -17.40 -17.95
N THR A 194 8.19 -16.15 -17.47
CA THR A 194 9.37 -15.27 -17.43
C THR A 194 10.50 -15.90 -16.61
N ARG A 195 11.76 -15.71 -16.99
CA ARG A 195 12.93 -16.35 -16.33
C ARG A 195 14.07 -15.38 -16.09
N GLY A 196 14.95 -15.75 -15.17
CA GLY A 196 16.24 -15.10 -14.98
C GLY A 196 16.08 -13.69 -14.40
N LYS A 197 16.82 -12.73 -14.96
CA LYS A 197 16.88 -11.36 -14.43
C LYS A 197 15.51 -10.65 -14.43
N ASP A 198 14.63 -11.01 -15.36
CA ASP A 198 13.31 -10.38 -15.50
C ASP A 198 12.26 -11.08 -14.60
N HIS A 199 12.68 -12.07 -13.80
CA HIS A 199 11.83 -12.79 -12.87
C HIS A 199 12.17 -12.45 -11.41
N GLU A 200 11.35 -11.57 -10.82
CA GLU A 200 11.52 -11.04 -9.46
C GLU A 200 11.65 -12.14 -8.38
N LEU A 201 10.68 -13.07 -8.30
CA LEU A 201 10.74 -14.17 -7.31
C LEU A 201 12.00 -15.04 -7.46
N GLU A 202 12.43 -15.35 -8.70
CA GLU A 202 13.64 -16.14 -8.95
C GLU A 202 14.87 -15.46 -8.34
N LYS A 203 15.03 -14.16 -8.61
CA LYS A 203 16.10 -13.33 -8.07
C LYS A 203 16.05 -13.26 -6.54
N CYS A 204 14.87 -12.96 -5.98
CA CYS A 204 14.63 -12.86 -4.55
C CYS A 204 15.05 -14.15 -3.81
N LEU A 205 14.60 -15.31 -4.29
CA LEU A 205 14.92 -16.61 -3.65
C LEU A 205 16.42 -16.93 -3.71
N VAL A 206 17.09 -16.67 -4.85
CA VAL A 206 18.52 -16.92 -5.01
C VAL A 206 19.36 -16.01 -4.11
N GLU A 207 18.98 -14.74 -3.99
CA GLU A 207 19.65 -13.79 -3.11
C GLU A 207 19.45 -14.15 -1.64
N MET A 208 18.20 -14.43 -1.25
CA MET A 208 17.86 -14.86 0.10
C MET A 208 18.61 -16.13 0.51
N ASP A 209 18.74 -17.13 -0.37
CA ASP A 209 19.52 -18.34 -0.09
C ASP A 209 20.98 -18.04 0.25
N ARG A 210 21.59 -17.06 -0.43
CA ARG A 210 22.97 -16.60 -0.16
C ARG A 210 23.06 -15.83 1.16
N ASP A 211 22.09 -14.97 1.44
CA ASP A 211 22.07 -14.23 2.71
C ASP A 211 21.87 -15.17 3.90
N ILE A 212 21.02 -16.19 3.79
CA ILE A 212 20.87 -17.21 4.85
C ILE A 212 22.10 -18.09 4.98
N ALA A 213 22.83 -18.37 3.89
CA ALA A 213 24.15 -19.00 4.00
C ALA A 213 25.12 -18.15 4.85
N PHE A 214 25.09 -16.83 4.67
CA PHE A 214 25.89 -15.92 5.48
C PHE A 214 25.43 -15.87 6.95
N GLU A 215 24.13 -15.80 7.22
CA GLU A 215 23.57 -15.83 8.58
C GLU A 215 23.98 -17.09 9.35
N LYS A 216 23.98 -18.25 8.67
CA LYS A 216 24.50 -19.51 9.23
C LYS A 216 25.99 -19.42 9.53
N SER A 217 26.79 -18.92 8.58
CA SER A 217 28.23 -18.74 8.78
C SER A 217 28.57 -17.78 9.93
N ALA A 218 27.67 -16.83 10.23
CA ALA A 218 27.78 -15.89 11.33
C ALA A 218 27.28 -16.47 12.67
N GLY A 219 26.77 -17.70 12.69
CA GLY A 219 26.23 -18.36 13.87
C GLY A 219 24.88 -17.82 14.35
N VAL A 220 24.16 -17.08 13.50
CA VAL A 220 22.87 -16.47 13.84
C VAL A 220 21.70 -17.40 13.52
N TYR A 221 21.82 -18.19 12.45
CA TYR A 221 20.81 -19.19 12.06
C TYR A 221 21.38 -20.61 12.20
N PRO A 222 20.61 -21.60 12.70
CA PRO A 222 21.11 -22.96 12.87
C PRO A 222 21.53 -23.63 11.54
N ASP A 223 22.69 -24.28 11.53
CA ASP A 223 23.21 -24.96 10.33
C ASP A 223 22.29 -26.06 9.80
N SER A 224 21.63 -26.79 10.72
CA SER A 224 20.72 -27.91 10.42
C SER A 224 19.36 -27.49 9.88
N GLU A 225 18.97 -26.23 10.07
CA GLU A 225 17.63 -25.74 9.72
C GLU A 225 17.62 -25.05 8.36
N LYS A 226 16.48 -25.10 7.66
CA LYS A 226 16.24 -24.25 6.49
C LYS A 226 15.26 -23.15 6.86
N LEU A 227 15.53 -21.93 6.38
CA LEU A 227 14.58 -20.83 6.54
C LEU A 227 13.28 -21.17 5.81
N LYS A 228 12.15 -21.08 6.51
CA LYS A 228 10.84 -21.34 5.94
C LYS A 228 10.37 -20.09 5.20
N VAL A 229 10.04 -20.26 3.92
CA VAL A 229 9.56 -19.19 3.03
C VAL A 229 8.21 -19.61 2.46
N LEU A 230 7.16 -18.87 2.81
CA LEU A 230 5.83 -19.02 2.23
C LEU A 230 5.70 -18.08 1.03
N VAL A 231 5.34 -18.61 -0.13
CA VAL A 231 5.11 -17.84 -1.35
C VAL A 231 3.65 -17.99 -1.74
N SER A 232 2.88 -16.90 -1.72
CA SER A 232 1.54 -16.90 -2.30
C SER A 232 1.61 -16.73 -3.80
N ILE A 233 0.72 -17.42 -4.51
CA ILE A 233 0.59 -17.34 -5.97
C ILE A 233 -0.71 -16.60 -6.28
N SER A 234 -0.58 -15.30 -6.56
CA SER A 234 -1.70 -14.44 -6.91
C SER A 234 -1.69 -14.11 -8.39
N THR A 235 -2.88 -14.04 -8.98
CA THR A 235 -3.01 -13.93 -10.43
C THR A 235 -4.00 -12.84 -10.82
N THR A 236 -3.67 -12.13 -11.89
CA THR A 236 -4.52 -11.10 -12.48
C THR A 236 -5.80 -11.68 -13.09
N HIS A 237 -5.82 -12.97 -13.42
CA HIS A 237 -6.91 -13.63 -14.14
C HIS A 237 -7.32 -14.93 -13.46
N ARG A 238 -8.64 -15.18 -13.38
CA ARG A 238 -9.21 -16.37 -12.74
C ARG A 238 -8.66 -17.64 -13.37
N GLY A 239 -8.14 -18.56 -12.57
CA GLY A 239 -7.69 -19.90 -12.99
C GLY A 239 -6.25 -19.98 -13.50
N LEU A 240 -5.53 -18.86 -13.63
CA LEU A 240 -4.12 -18.87 -14.01
C LEU A 240 -3.22 -19.51 -12.94
N ASP A 241 -3.65 -19.50 -11.68
CA ASP A 241 -2.91 -19.99 -10.52
C ASP A 241 -2.48 -21.45 -10.66
N ALA A 242 -3.29 -22.29 -11.31
CA ALA A 242 -2.96 -23.68 -11.56
C ALA A 242 -1.75 -23.86 -12.51
N VAL A 243 -1.63 -22.98 -13.51
CA VAL A 243 -0.47 -22.96 -14.42
C VAL A 243 0.75 -22.46 -13.66
N CYS A 244 0.60 -21.36 -12.92
CA CYS A 244 1.68 -20.78 -12.14
C CYS A 244 2.23 -21.74 -11.08
N GLU A 245 1.36 -22.49 -10.39
CA GLU A 245 1.77 -23.48 -9.38
C GLU A 245 2.72 -24.54 -9.96
N LYS A 246 2.35 -25.16 -11.09
CA LYS A 246 3.18 -26.18 -11.76
C LYS A 246 4.51 -25.61 -12.23
N TRP A 247 4.47 -24.45 -12.87
CA TRP A 247 5.68 -23.82 -13.38
C TRP A 247 6.61 -23.37 -12.24
N LEU A 248 6.07 -22.82 -11.15
CA LEU A 248 6.85 -22.42 -9.98
C LEU A 248 7.45 -23.60 -9.23
N GLN A 249 6.72 -24.71 -9.13
CA GLN A 249 7.28 -25.96 -8.61
C GLN A 249 8.55 -26.32 -9.39
N LYS A 250 8.48 -26.28 -10.72
CA LYS A 250 9.64 -26.59 -11.55
C LYS A 250 10.76 -25.57 -11.43
N LEU A 251 10.43 -24.28 -11.35
CA LEU A 251 11.40 -23.22 -11.15
C LEU A 251 12.20 -23.44 -9.86
N VAL A 252 11.51 -23.60 -8.73
CA VAL A 252 12.13 -23.76 -7.40
C VAL A 252 13.04 -24.99 -7.35
N GLU A 253 12.63 -26.12 -7.95
CA GLU A 253 13.48 -27.32 -8.08
C GLU A 253 14.80 -27.03 -8.80
N VAL A 254 14.74 -26.28 -9.91
CA VAL A 254 15.91 -25.95 -10.74
C VAL A 254 16.88 -25.02 -10.01
N LEU A 255 16.38 -24.14 -9.14
CA LEU A 255 17.20 -23.23 -8.34
C LEU A 255 18.10 -23.94 -7.33
N LYS A 256 17.77 -25.19 -6.94
CA LYS A 256 18.59 -26.01 -6.03
C LYS A 256 18.96 -25.29 -4.72
N LEU A 257 17.99 -24.61 -4.15
CA LEU A 257 18.12 -23.78 -2.94
C LEU A 257 18.53 -24.64 -1.74
N LYS A 258 19.62 -24.26 -1.06
CA LYS A 258 20.26 -25.09 -0.01
C LYS A 258 19.86 -24.69 1.40
N HIS A 259 19.58 -23.41 1.60
CA HIS A 259 19.40 -22.78 2.90
C HIS A 259 17.95 -22.39 3.17
N ILE A 260 17.10 -22.37 2.14
CA ILE A 260 15.68 -22.06 2.24
C ILE A 260 14.79 -23.26 1.89
N GLN A 261 13.60 -23.30 2.51
CA GLN A 261 12.53 -24.25 2.29
C GLN A 261 11.28 -23.50 1.86
N CYS A 262 10.86 -23.69 0.61
CA CYS A 262 9.70 -23.01 0.04
C CYS A 262 8.41 -23.78 0.30
N PHE A 263 7.33 -23.03 0.53
CA PHE A 263 5.94 -23.49 0.58
C PHE A 263 5.14 -22.63 -0.41
N LEU A 264 4.51 -23.24 -1.41
CA LEU A 264 3.70 -22.52 -2.39
C LEU A 264 2.22 -22.57 -2.03
N LEU A 265 1.62 -21.40 -1.81
CA LEU A 265 0.20 -21.24 -1.53
C LEU A 265 -0.52 -20.75 -2.80
N SER A 266 -1.05 -21.68 -3.58
CA SER A 266 -1.99 -21.38 -4.66
C SER A 266 -3.42 -21.29 -4.14
N GLU A 267 -4.33 -20.80 -4.97
CA GLU A 267 -5.75 -20.76 -4.64
C GLU A 267 -6.35 -22.18 -4.53
N ASN A 268 -5.84 -23.15 -5.30
CA ASN A 268 -6.20 -24.56 -5.11
C ASN A 268 -5.82 -25.06 -3.72
N LYS A 269 -4.60 -24.75 -3.25
CA LYS A 269 -4.14 -25.12 -1.91
C LYS A 269 -4.92 -24.42 -0.80
N ALA A 270 -5.28 -23.17 -0.99
CA ALA A 270 -6.13 -22.43 -0.07
C ALA A 270 -7.51 -23.09 0.07
N ARG A 271 -8.15 -23.48 -1.05
CA ARG A 271 -9.43 -24.20 -1.04
C ARG A 271 -9.38 -25.57 -0.39
N GLU A 272 -8.24 -26.27 -0.45
CA GLU A 272 -8.09 -27.58 0.21
C GLU A 272 -8.24 -27.49 1.74
N LEU A 273 -8.04 -26.30 2.33
CA LEU A 273 -8.18 -26.07 3.77
C LEU A 273 -9.63 -26.24 4.25
N ASP A 274 -10.64 -26.10 3.38
CA ASP A 274 -12.05 -26.39 3.69
C ASP A 274 -12.25 -27.84 4.16
N LYS A 275 -11.43 -28.78 3.68
CA LYS A 275 -11.49 -30.19 4.13
C LYS A 275 -11.03 -30.36 5.58
N ILE A 276 -10.35 -29.36 6.15
CA ILE A 276 -9.72 -29.41 7.46
C ILE A 276 -10.51 -28.55 8.46
N ILE A 277 -10.84 -27.31 8.09
CA ILE A 277 -11.49 -26.34 8.98
C ILE A 277 -12.93 -26.00 8.56
N GLY A 278 -13.44 -26.64 7.51
CA GLY A 278 -14.80 -26.44 7.01
C GLY A 278 -15.05 -25.02 6.49
N PRO A 279 -16.30 -24.51 6.62
CA PRO A 279 -16.72 -23.26 5.96
C PRO A 279 -15.96 -22.01 6.42
N ALA A 280 -15.27 -22.08 7.56
CA ALA A 280 -14.39 -21.01 8.03
C ALA A 280 -13.21 -20.75 7.06
N ALA A 281 -12.85 -21.72 6.22
CA ALA A 281 -11.84 -21.56 5.17
C ALA A 281 -12.26 -20.62 4.03
N SER A 282 -13.55 -20.29 3.90
CA SER A 282 -14.08 -19.55 2.74
C SER A 282 -13.50 -18.13 2.56
N ILE A 283 -13.06 -17.50 3.65
CA ILE A 283 -12.41 -16.17 3.62
C ILE A 283 -10.92 -16.25 3.23
N PHE A 284 -10.32 -17.44 3.34
CA PHE A 284 -8.90 -17.67 3.09
C PHE A 284 -8.65 -17.89 1.59
N THR A 285 -8.31 -16.82 0.88
CA THR A 285 -8.08 -16.83 -0.58
C THR A 285 -6.86 -16.01 -0.97
N VAL A 286 -6.14 -16.46 -1.99
CA VAL A 286 -5.04 -15.69 -2.60
C VAL A 286 -5.47 -14.96 -3.89
N GLN A 287 -6.76 -15.02 -4.24
CA GLN A 287 -7.31 -14.35 -5.41
C GLN A 287 -8.04 -13.04 -5.07
N GLY A 288 -7.96 -12.10 -6.01
CA GLY A 288 -8.59 -10.79 -5.92
C GLY A 288 -7.59 -9.65 -5.70
N LYS A 289 -8.07 -8.58 -5.06
CA LYS A 289 -7.29 -7.37 -4.74
C LYS A 289 -6.14 -7.69 -3.76
N TYR A 290 -5.17 -6.77 -3.63
CA TYR A 290 -3.94 -7.02 -2.87
C TYR A 290 -4.18 -7.53 -1.44
N ALA A 291 -5.15 -6.96 -0.72
CA ALA A 291 -5.43 -7.36 0.66
C ALA A 291 -5.91 -8.81 0.82
N CYS A 292 -6.46 -9.46 -0.21
CA CYS A 292 -6.87 -10.87 -0.14
C CYS A 292 -5.65 -11.77 0.08
N HIS A 293 -4.67 -11.70 -0.83
CA HIS A 293 -3.47 -12.51 -0.75
C HIS A 293 -2.60 -12.13 0.45
N PHE A 294 -2.60 -10.85 0.80
CA PHE A 294 -1.93 -10.36 1.98
C PHE A 294 -2.51 -10.99 3.25
N GLY A 295 -3.84 -11.00 3.37
CA GLY A 295 -4.56 -11.67 4.45
C GLY A 295 -4.22 -13.16 4.49
N ALA A 296 -4.27 -13.86 3.35
CA ALA A 296 -3.92 -15.29 3.30
C ALA A 296 -2.48 -15.56 3.75
N LEU A 297 -1.48 -14.77 3.32
CA LEU A 297 -0.10 -14.90 3.79
C LEU A 297 0.00 -14.74 5.32
N LYS A 298 -0.64 -13.71 5.88
CA LYS A 298 -0.59 -13.43 7.31
C LYS A 298 -1.31 -14.50 8.12
N TYR A 299 -2.51 -14.91 7.73
CA TYR A 299 -3.26 -15.91 8.48
C TYR A 299 -2.73 -17.34 8.31
N ALA A 300 -2.02 -17.64 7.22
CA ALA A 300 -1.29 -18.91 7.09
C ALA A 300 -0.23 -19.08 8.20
N GLN A 301 0.33 -17.98 8.72
CA GLN A 301 1.27 -17.99 9.84
C GLN A 301 0.75 -18.75 11.06
N LEU A 302 -0.57 -18.70 11.33
CA LEU A 302 -1.19 -19.44 12.43
C LEU A 302 -1.20 -20.95 12.22
N LEU A 303 -1.23 -21.41 10.96
CA LEU A 303 -1.07 -22.83 10.63
C LEU A 303 0.38 -23.28 10.87
N PHE A 304 1.34 -22.41 10.52
CA PHE A 304 2.76 -22.65 10.81
C PHE A 304 3.09 -22.63 12.30
N GLU A 305 2.37 -21.85 13.10
CA GLU A 305 2.45 -21.88 14.57
C GLU A 305 2.17 -23.28 15.10
N LYS A 306 1.07 -23.90 14.65
CA LYS A 306 0.68 -25.26 15.04
C LYS A 306 1.69 -26.32 14.59
N ALA A 307 2.12 -26.25 13.33
CA ALA A 307 2.94 -27.32 12.75
C ALA A 307 4.44 -27.22 13.08
N TYR A 308 4.96 -26.00 13.25
CA TYR A 308 6.39 -25.74 13.31
C TYR A 308 6.81 -24.78 14.45
N GLY A 309 5.86 -24.32 15.29
CA GLY A 309 6.17 -23.39 16.37
C GLY A 309 6.56 -21.99 15.91
N ILE A 310 6.14 -21.58 14.71
CA ILE A 310 6.32 -20.21 14.22
C ILE A 310 5.51 -19.25 15.09
N ARG A 311 6.15 -18.17 15.56
CA ARG A 311 5.56 -17.18 16.48
C ARG A 311 5.31 -15.83 15.79
N ALA A 312 5.96 -15.58 14.67
CA ALA A 312 5.82 -14.35 13.90
C ALA A 312 6.10 -14.57 12.42
N GLY A 313 5.72 -13.62 11.57
CA GLY A 313 6.01 -13.65 10.14
C GLY A 313 6.35 -12.29 9.61
N PHE A 314 7.31 -12.25 8.70
CA PHE A 314 7.84 -11.05 8.08
C PHE A 314 7.63 -11.12 6.57
N LYS A 315 6.96 -10.12 6.00
CA LYS A 315 6.70 -10.06 4.56
C LYS A 315 7.83 -9.32 3.88
N LEU A 316 8.21 -9.76 2.69
CA LEU A 316 9.03 -9.05 1.71
C LEU A 316 8.31 -9.11 0.35
N ASP A 317 8.40 -8.05 -0.44
CA ASP A 317 8.04 -8.11 -1.86
C ASP A 317 9.10 -8.87 -2.67
N THR A 318 8.71 -9.39 -3.84
CA THR A 318 9.62 -10.17 -4.70
C THR A 318 10.71 -9.32 -5.37
N ASP A 319 10.57 -8.01 -5.37
CA ASP A 319 11.55 -7.03 -5.81
C ASP A 319 12.41 -6.49 -4.65
N GLU A 320 12.42 -7.18 -3.51
CA GLU A 320 13.21 -6.80 -2.33
C GLU A 320 14.37 -7.75 -1.98
N GLY A 321 15.37 -7.20 -1.28
CA GLY A 321 16.55 -7.92 -0.76
C GLY A 321 16.94 -7.52 0.67
N ILE A 322 17.74 -8.36 1.35
CA ILE A 322 18.09 -8.16 2.78
C ILE A 322 19.56 -7.80 3.04
N HIS A 323 20.50 -8.24 2.18
CA HIS A 323 21.91 -7.83 2.18
C HIS A 323 22.58 -7.97 3.56
N SER A 324 22.45 -9.16 4.16
CA SER A 324 22.81 -9.39 5.56
C SER A 324 24.29 -9.12 5.85
N LYS A 325 25.17 -9.43 4.89
CA LYS A 325 26.60 -9.16 4.99
C LYS A 325 26.93 -7.67 5.03
N ASP A 326 26.26 -6.87 4.22
CA ASP A 326 26.46 -5.42 4.18
C ASP A 326 25.93 -4.76 5.44
N MET A 327 24.77 -5.22 5.93
CA MET A 327 24.22 -4.81 7.21
C MET A 327 25.14 -5.12 8.40
N LYS A 328 25.77 -6.30 8.41
CA LYS A 328 26.74 -6.68 9.45
C LYS A 328 27.95 -5.75 9.47
N ARG A 329 28.43 -5.39 8.28
CA ARG A 329 29.57 -4.48 8.11
C ARG A 329 29.25 -3.04 8.50
N SER A 330 28.03 -2.56 8.25
CA SER A 330 27.63 -1.19 8.55
C SER A 330 27.16 -0.99 10.00
N SER A 331 26.40 -1.94 10.55
CA SER A 331 25.73 -1.80 11.85
C SER A 331 26.28 -2.70 12.95
N GLY A 332 27.14 -3.66 12.61
CA GLY A 332 27.63 -4.67 13.56
C GLY A 332 26.64 -5.80 13.85
N LYS A 333 25.43 -5.79 13.29
CA LYS A 333 24.42 -6.86 13.40
C LYS A 333 24.00 -7.34 12.01
N THR A 334 23.72 -8.63 11.88
CA THR A 334 23.18 -9.20 10.64
C THR A 334 21.68 -8.87 10.50
N TRP A 335 21.08 -9.17 9.35
CA TRP A 335 19.66 -8.90 9.11
C TRP A 335 18.76 -9.63 10.10
N LEU A 336 19.00 -10.92 10.35
CA LEU A 336 18.21 -11.69 11.34
C LEU A 336 18.40 -11.17 12.77
N GLN A 337 19.58 -10.63 13.11
CA GLN A 337 19.80 -9.98 14.42
C GLN A 337 19.04 -8.65 14.57
N GLN A 338 18.86 -7.90 13.48
CA GLN A 338 18.06 -6.68 13.48
C GLN A 338 16.56 -6.98 13.48
N LEU A 339 16.14 -8.02 12.76
CA LEU A 339 14.77 -8.52 12.72
C LEU A 339 14.35 -9.02 14.12
N CYS A 340 15.11 -9.91 14.73
CA CYS A 340 14.78 -10.55 16.01
C CYS A 340 15.23 -9.71 17.22
N HIS A 341 14.97 -8.41 17.21
CA HIS A 341 15.27 -7.53 18.33
C HIS A 341 14.32 -7.76 19.53
N PRO A 342 14.72 -7.44 20.78
CA PRO A 342 13.99 -7.88 21.97
C PRO A 342 12.64 -7.18 22.21
N PHE A 343 12.44 -6.00 21.63
CA PHE A 343 11.17 -5.26 21.78
C PHE A 343 10.02 -5.78 20.90
N TRP A 344 10.27 -6.62 19.90
CA TRP A 344 9.18 -7.16 19.06
C TRP A 344 8.35 -8.17 19.85
N GLY A 345 7.05 -7.95 19.94
CA GLY A 345 6.12 -8.67 20.83
C GLY A 345 6.12 -8.14 22.27
N GLY A 346 6.77 -6.99 22.52
CA GLY A 346 6.79 -6.30 23.80
C GLY A 346 5.58 -5.37 24.01
N THR A 347 5.70 -4.43 24.94
CA THR A 347 4.65 -3.44 25.24
C THR A 347 5.23 -2.05 25.46
N ALA A 348 4.43 -1.00 25.27
CA ALA A 348 4.83 0.38 25.57
C ALA A 348 3.61 1.26 25.90
N LEU A 349 3.86 2.50 26.28
CA LEU A 349 2.89 3.58 26.31
C LEU A 349 3.07 4.47 25.07
N ASN A 350 1.97 4.79 24.37
CA ASN A 350 1.98 5.75 23.27
C ASN A 350 1.89 7.22 23.77
N CYS A 351 1.88 8.18 22.86
CA CYS A 351 1.78 9.62 23.20
C CYS A 351 0.50 10.01 23.95
N SER A 352 -0.54 9.18 23.89
CA SER A 352 -1.79 9.33 24.63
C SER A 352 -1.79 8.61 25.98
N ASN A 353 -0.64 8.07 26.43
CA ASN A 353 -0.47 7.23 27.62
C ASN A 353 -1.33 5.96 27.61
N GLU A 354 -1.71 5.46 26.43
CA GLU A 354 -2.40 4.19 26.28
C GLU A 354 -1.38 3.05 26.26
N ASN A 355 -1.67 1.95 26.96
CA ASN A 355 -0.86 0.73 26.88
C ASN A 355 -1.11 0.02 25.56
N ILE A 356 -0.03 -0.26 24.83
CA ILE A 356 -0.06 -0.87 23.50
C ILE A 356 0.88 -2.08 23.43
N GLY A 357 0.53 -3.04 22.57
CA GLY A 357 1.42 -4.12 22.18
C GLY A 357 2.30 -3.72 20.99
N LEU A 358 3.59 -4.06 21.05
CA LEU A 358 4.56 -3.84 19.96
C LEU A 358 4.55 -5.04 19.02
N GLY A 359 3.38 -5.28 18.41
CA GLY A 359 3.13 -6.47 17.61
C GLY A 359 3.75 -6.42 16.22
N PHE A 360 3.93 -5.21 15.69
CA PHE A 360 4.54 -4.99 14.39
C PHE A 360 6.03 -4.72 14.52
N ASN A 361 6.79 -5.23 13.56
CA ASN A 361 8.21 -4.95 13.38
C ASN A 361 8.42 -4.28 12.03
N ILE A 362 8.95 -3.06 12.04
CA ILE A 362 9.00 -2.20 10.86
C ILE A 362 10.46 -1.93 10.50
N GLY A 363 10.83 -2.25 9.26
CA GLY A 363 12.15 -1.96 8.71
C GLY A 363 12.24 -0.61 7.99
N GLU A 364 13.46 -0.24 7.63
CA GLU A 364 13.76 0.90 6.78
C GLU A 364 13.89 0.44 5.33
N TYR A 365 13.29 1.21 4.41
CA TYR A 365 13.32 0.89 2.98
C TYR A 365 14.41 1.69 2.28
N VAL A 366 15.21 1.00 1.47
CA VAL A 366 16.45 1.50 0.89
C VAL A 366 16.41 1.36 -0.63
N ASP A 367 16.53 2.47 -1.35
CA ASP A 367 16.56 2.48 -2.81
C ASP A 367 17.87 1.86 -3.31
N SER A 368 17.78 0.85 -4.18
CA SER A 368 18.97 0.25 -4.80
C SER A 368 19.83 1.25 -5.57
N ARG A 369 19.25 2.33 -6.12
CA ARG A 369 20.02 3.39 -6.80
C ARG A 369 20.87 4.19 -5.81
N ASP A 370 20.39 4.37 -4.58
CA ASP A 370 21.16 5.01 -3.52
C ASP A 370 22.27 4.08 -3.02
N LEU A 371 22.06 2.76 -3.01
CA LEU A 371 23.13 1.79 -2.70
C LEU A 371 24.27 1.87 -3.71
N ASP A 372 23.95 1.95 -5.00
CA ASP A 372 24.94 2.05 -6.07
C ASP A 372 25.71 3.38 -6.00
N ALA A 373 25.03 4.47 -5.65
CA ALA A 373 25.61 5.81 -5.61
C ALA A 373 26.42 6.10 -4.33
N LEU A 374 25.93 5.66 -3.16
CA LEU A 374 26.42 6.07 -1.84
C LEU A 374 27.05 4.92 -1.05
N GLY A 375 26.77 3.67 -1.43
CA GLY A 375 27.09 2.49 -0.65
C GLY A 375 26.15 2.26 0.53
N TYR A 376 26.14 1.03 1.06
CA TYR A 376 25.14 0.56 2.03
C TYR A 376 24.96 1.46 3.26
N ALA A 377 26.07 1.86 3.90
CA ALA A 377 26.01 2.60 5.16
C ALA A 377 25.34 3.98 5.02
N GLU A 378 25.53 4.65 3.88
CA GLU A 378 24.94 5.97 3.62
C GLU A 378 23.54 5.85 3.00
N ALA A 379 23.33 4.86 2.12
CA ALA A 379 22.03 4.60 1.49
C ALA A 379 20.93 4.28 2.50
N VAL A 380 21.20 3.43 3.50
CA VAL A 380 20.24 3.09 4.58
C VAL A 380 19.80 4.33 5.37
N ARG A 381 20.60 5.41 5.33
CA ARG A 381 20.32 6.66 6.04
C ARG A 381 19.81 7.77 5.14
N THR A 382 19.66 7.50 3.85
CA THR A 382 19.20 8.48 2.88
C THR A 382 17.69 8.34 2.71
N PRO A 383 16.93 9.44 2.87
CA PRO A 383 15.50 9.43 2.55
C PRO A 383 15.29 9.08 1.08
N GLU A 384 14.61 7.97 0.82
CA GLU A 384 14.21 7.56 -0.54
C GLU A 384 13.39 8.65 -1.25
N VAL A 385 12.50 9.33 -0.50
CA VAL A 385 11.65 10.40 -1.01
C VAL A 385 12.05 11.72 -0.35
N LYS A 386 12.35 12.72 -1.18
CA LYS A 386 12.71 14.07 -0.75
C LYS A 386 11.54 15.04 -0.98
N PRO A 387 11.28 15.99 -0.06
CA PRO A 387 10.31 17.04 -0.30
C PRO A 387 10.69 17.82 -1.56
N LYS A 388 9.70 18.16 -2.38
CA LYS A 388 9.89 19.05 -3.53
C LYS A 388 9.46 20.45 -3.13
N ASP A 389 10.28 21.44 -3.46
CA ASP A 389 9.92 22.85 -3.25
C ASP A 389 8.76 23.28 -4.17
N ASP A 390 8.79 22.79 -5.42
CA ASP A 390 7.73 23.03 -6.39
C ASP A 390 6.72 21.88 -6.37
N VAL A 391 5.50 22.22 -5.95
CA VAL A 391 4.39 21.29 -5.75
C VAL A 391 3.32 21.40 -6.85
N ARG A 392 3.57 22.22 -7.89
CA ARG A 392 2.67 22.35 -9.04
C ARG A 392 2.52 21.03 -9.80
N GLY A 393 1.36 20.85 -10.43
CA GLY A 393 1.03 19.69 -11.26
C GLY A 393 -0.31 19.06 -10.90
N SER A 394 -0.65 17.95 -11.57
CA SER A 394 -2.01 17.39 -11.55
C SER A 394 -2.52 16.94 -10.18
N TYR A 395 -1.62 16.76 -9.21
CA TYR A 395 -1.96 16.35 -7.85
C TYR A 395 -1.99 17.51 -6.86
N LEU A 396 -2.02 18.77 -7.30
CA LEU A 396 -1.93 19.95 -6.43
C LEU A 396 -2.85 19.89 -5.19
N ILE A 397 -4.08 19.39 -5.34
CA ILE A 397 -5.10 19.34 -4.28
C ILE A 397 -5.06 18.06 -3.42
N PHE A 398 -4.16 17.12 -3.66
CA PHE A 398 -4.04 15.88 -2.85
C PHE A 398 -2.60 15.61 -2.42
N ASN A 399 -1.66 15.89 -3.33
CA ASN A 399 -0.23 15.95 -3.15
C ASN A 399 0.39 14.84 -2.28
N LYS A 400 -0.02 13.59 -2.53
CA LYS A 400 0.49 12.41 -1.83
C LYS A 400 2.02 12.36 -1.73
N GLY A 401 2.72 12.83 -2.76
CA GLY A 401 4.18 12.82 -2.81
C GLY A 401 4.81 13.71 -1.74
N VAL A 402 4.22 14.88 -1.46
CA VAL A 402 4.70 15.78 -0.40
C VAL A 402 4.40 15.20 0.99
N CYS A 403 3.20 14.65 1.21
CA CYS A 403 2.87 14.00 2.48
C CYS A 403 3.78 12.79 2.78
N GLN A 404 4.03 11.94 1.78
CA GLN A 404 4.93 10.79 1.89
C GLN A 404 6.38 11.24 2.14
N ALA A 405 6.86 12.28 1.45
CA ALA A 405 8.18 12.85 1.65
C ALA A 405 8.35 13.41 3.07
N LYS A 406 7.33 14.13 3.58
CA LYS A 406 7.31 14.66 4.94
C LYS A 406 7.37 13.53 5.98
N GLY A 407 6.51 12.51 5.85
CA GLY A 407 6.55 11.32 6.72
C GLY A 407 7.92 10.62 6.70
N THR A 408 8.50 10.46 5.52
CA THR A 408 9.82 9.81 5.33
C THR A 408 10.95 10.62 5.97
N MET A 409 10.92 11.95 5.82
CA MET A 409 11.89 12.86 6.43
C MET A 409 11.84 12.80 7.97
N LEU A 410 10.63 12.82 8.53
CA LEU A 410 10.42 12.72 9.97
C LEU A 410 10.85 11.36 10.52
N LEU A 411 10.51 10.26 9.84
CA LEU A 411 10.93 8.90 10.24
C LEU A 411 12.45 8.79 10.26
N ASN A 412 13.13 9.43 9.31
CA ASN A 412 14.59 9.49 9.24
C ASN A 412 15.27 10.25 10.39
N ARG A 413 14.51 10.97 11.24
CA ARG A 413 15.05 11.53 12.49
C ARG A 413 15.42 10.42 13.47
N ALA A 414 14.77 9.25 13.41
CA ALA A 414 15.14 8.07 14.18
C ALA A 414 16.44 7.44 13.62
N LYS A 415 17.42 7.26 14.50
CA LYS A 415 18.77 6.76 14.18
C LYS A 415 19.05 5.37 14.72
N LYS A 416 18.36 4.97 15.79
CA LYS A 416 18.53 3.68 16.46
C LYS A 416 17.19 3.14 16.97
N LEU A 417 17.15 1.84 17.24
CA LEU A 417 15.98 1.17 17.78
C LEU A 417 15.50 1.77 19.11
N GLU A 418 16.43 2.23 19.93
CA GLU A 418 16.16 2.85 21.25
C GLU A 418 15.65 4.30 21.16
N ASP A 419 15.45 4.83 19.96
CA ASP A 419 14.67 6.06 19.79
C ASP A 419 13.17 5.80 19.95
N PHE A 420 12.77 4.51 20.00
CA PHE A 420 11.44 4.04 20.38
C PHE A 420 10.31 4.72 19.60
N ILE A 421 10.39 4.63 18.28
CA ILE A 421 9.41 5.21 17.37
C ILE A 421 8.41 4.15 16.93
N SER A 422 7.13 4.45 17.14
CA SER A 422 5.98 3.79 16.54
C SER A 422 5.39 4.74 15.51
N HIS A 423 5.77 4.55 14.25
CA HIS A 423 5.20 5.33 13.15
C HIS A 423 4.44 4.38 12.23
N PRO A 424 3.23 4.74 11.74
CA PRO A 424 2.64 4.07 10.58
C PRO A 424 3.63 3.94 9.42
N LEU A 425 3.52 2.80 8.73
CA LEU A 425 4.32 2.45 7.57
C LEU A 425 4.24 3.54 6.48
N VAL A 426 5.31 4.32 6.31
CA VAL A 426 5.40 5.33 5.23
C VAL A 426 5.88 4.73 3.93
N LYS A 427 6.66 3.65 4.02
CA LYS A 427 7.32 3.00 2.90
C LYS A 427 6.78 1.59 2.80
N GLY A 428 6.38 1.20 1.58
CA GLY A 428 5.98 -0.18 1.27
C GLY A 428 7.15 -1.13 1.51
N GLY A 429 6.90 -2.43 1.34
CA GLY A 429 8.00 -3.39 1.27
C GLY A 429 8.03 -4.44 2.37
N GLY A 430 8.76 -4.20 3.45
CA GLY A 430 8.99 -5.22 4.49
C GLY A 430 8.50 -4.85 5.89
N TYR A 431 7.64 -5.70 6.45
CA TYR A 431 7.24 -5.61 7.86
C TYR A 431 6.77 -6.95 8.42
N GLY A 432 6.88 -7.07 9.74
CA GLY A 432 6.48 -8.25 10.50
C GLY A 432 5.27 -8.02 11.38
N ILE A 433 4.55 -9.09 11.68
CA ILE A 433 3.58 -9.14 12.78
C ILE A 433 3.70 -10.48 13.53
N ASP A 434 3.58 -10.44 14.86
CA ASP A 434 3.49 -11.65 15.67
C ASP A 434 2.09 -12.25 15.74
N ASN A 435 1.99 -13.52 16.13
CA ASN A 435 0.73 -14.26 16.16
C ASN A 435 -0.29 -13.74 17.17
N ALA A 436 0.13 -13.14 18.28
CA ALA A 436 -0.79 -12.59 19.28
C ALA A 436 -1.40 -11.28 18.76
N ALA A 437 -0.57 -10.42 18.18
CA ALA A 437 -1.00 -9.21 17.49
C ALA A 437 -1.92 -9.51 16.30
N LEU A 438 -1.61 -10.55 15.52
CA LEU A 438 -2.43 -11.01 14.40
C LEU A 438 -3.85 -11.43 14.84
N ARG A 439 -3.96 -12.10 15.99
CA ARG A 439 -5.25 -12.48 16.60
C ARG A 439 -6.02 -11.28 17.15
N ALA A 440 -5.34 -10.22 17.58
CA ALA A 440 -5.97 -9.02 18.13
C ALA A 440 -6.44 -8.03 17.03
N ALA A 441 -5.72 -7.96 15.90
CA ALA A 441 -5.90 -6.95 14.85
C ALA A 441 -6.90 -7.34 13.74
N VAL A 442 -7.94 -8.12 14.05
CA VAL A 442 -8.84 -8.69 13.03
C VAL A 442 -9.85 -7.66 12.49
N PRO A 443 -10.07 -7.56 11.16
CA PRO A 443 -9.33 -8.23 10.10
C PRO A 443 -8.06 -7.45 9.79
N VAL A 444 -7.00 -8.21 9.53
CA VAL A 444 -5.67 -7.70 9.17
C VAL A 444 -5.69 -7.06 7.77
N GLY A 445 -6.43 -7.66 6.83
CA GLY A 445 -6.64 -7.12 5.49
C GLY A 445 -8.14 -7.01 5.18
N PHE A 446 -8.59 -5.90 4.62
CA PHE A 446 -9.95 -5.76 4.09
C PHE A 446 -9.96 -6.03 2.58
N SER A 447 -10.72 -7.01 2.13
CA SER A 447 -10.63 -7.54 0.74
C SER A 447 -10.90 -6.52 -0.37
N MET A 448 -11.49 -5.36 -0.06
CA MET A 448 -11.71 -4.27 -1.01
C MET A 448 -10.44 -3.43 -1.28
N VAL A 449 -9.39 -3.55 -0.47
CA VAL A 449 -8.16 -2.78 -0.61
C VAL A 449 -7.31 -3.35 -1.75
N GLY A 450 -7.21 -2.54 -2.81
CA GLY A 450 -6.51 -2.88 -4.04
C GLY A 450 -5.05 -2.47 -4.10
N ARG A 451 -4.56 -1.64 -3.18
CA ARG A 451 -3.16 -1.18 -3.08
C ARG A 451 -2.90 -0.66 -1.66
N ALA A 452 -1.65 -0.70 -1.22
CA ALA A 452 -1.21 -0.24 0.11
C ALA A 452 -1.93 -0.96 1.27
N GLU A 453 -2.07 -2.26 1.10
CA GLU A 453 -2.60 -3.20 2.10
C GLU A 453 -1.77 -3.21 3.38
N ASP A 454 -0.48 -2.90 3.29
CA ASP A 454 0.43 -2.69 4.42
C ASP A 454 -0.01 -1.54 5.34
N GLN A 455 -0.38 -0.42 4.72
CA GLN A 455 -0.86 0.78 5.41
C GLN A 455 -2.25 0.54 6.00
N GLN A 456 -3.13 -0.15 5.25
CA GLN A 456 -4.43 -0.56 5.79
C GLN A 456 -4.28 -1.47 6.99
N PHE A 457 -3.38 -2.44 6.91
CA PHE A 457 -3.19 -3.36 7.99
C PHE A 457 -2.73 -2.66 9.27
N TYR A 458 -1.73 -1.79 9.16
CA TYR A 458 -1.23 -1.06 10.32
C TYR A 458 -2.34 -0.25 10.99
N PHE A 459 -3.10 0.57 10.23
CA PHE A 459 -4.15 1.38 10.86
C PHE A 459 -5.32 0.55 11.40
N SER A 460 -5.61 -0.62 10.81
CA SER A 460 -6.64 -1.54 11.32
C SER A 460 -6.26 -2.11 12.68
N ALA A 461 -4.97 -2.27 12.96
CA ALA A 461 -4.47 -2.81 14.21
C ALA A 461 -4.42 -1.78 15.36
N ILE A 462 -4.23 -0.48 15.05
CA ILE A 462 -4.12 0.59 16.05
C ILE A 462 -5.34 0.60 16.99
N ASN A 463 -6.56 0.43 16.44
CA ASN A 463 -7.79 0.43 17.24
C ASN A 463 -7.90 -0.78 18.19
N SER A 464 -7.13 -1.84 17.94
CA SER A 464 -7.02 -3.01 18.82
C SER A 464 -5.87 -2.90 19.83
N GLY A 465 -5.25 -1.72 19.98
CA GLY A 465 -4.12 -1.52 20.89
C GLY A 465 -2.82 -2.16 20.41
N VAL A 466 -2.73 -2.48 19.12
CA VAL A 466 -1.53 -3.06 18.50
C VAL A 466 -0.85 -1.97 17.66
N GLN A 467 0.42 -1.72 17.92
CA GLN A 467 1.25 -0.82 17.11
C GLN A 467 2.59 -1.47 16.77
N GLY A 468 3.46 -0.72 16.10
CA GLY A 468 4.78 -1.19 15.70
C GLY A 468 5.93 -0.55 16.45
N ILE A 469 7.09 -1.12 16.24
CA ILE A 469 8.36 -0.51 16.56
C ILE A 469 9.22 -0.46 15.30
N PHE A 470 9.72 0.73 15.01
CA PHE A 470 10.57 1.00 13.88
C PHE A 470 12.03 0.71 14.21
N ASN A 471 12.65 -0.17 13.44
CA ASN A 471 14.09 -0.41 13.46
C ASN A 471 14.76 0.28 12.27
N PRO A 472 15.37 1.47 12.44
CA PRO A 472 16.04 2.19 11.37
C PRO A 472 17.29 1.50 10.81
N LEU A 473 17.72 0.38 11.39
CA LEU A 473 18.86 -0.42 10.95
C LEU A 473 18.42 -1.76 10.32
N LEU A 474 17.12 -2.08 10.33
CA LEU A 474 16.55 -3.19 9.58
C LEU A 474 16.30 -2.75 8.14
N GLY A 475 17.37 -2.59 7.37
CA GLY A 475 17.32 -2.20 5.97
C GLY A 475 16.72 -3.30 5.07
N ILE A 476 15.79 -2.91 4.22
CA ILE A 476 15.17 -3.70 3.16
C ILE A 476 15.46 -3.00 1.84
N ILE A 477 16.14 -3.68 0.94
CA ILE A 477 16.59 -3.13 -0.34
C ILE A 477 15.47 -3.25 -1.37
N HIS A 478 15.13 -2.15 -2.04
CA HIS A 478 14.17 -2.16 -3.14
C HIS A 478 14.84 -2.06 -4.50
N TYR A 479 14.60 -3.05 -5.35
CA TYR A 479 15.08 -3.07 -6.72
C TYR A 479 14.10 -2.37 -7.66
N LYS A 480 14.34 -1.08 -7.93
CA LYS A 480 13.69 -0.39 -9.05
C LYS A 480 14.36 -0.84 -10.35
N GLU A 481 13.95 -1.99 -10.87
CA GLU A 481 14.34 -2.36 -12.23
C GLU A 481 13.73 -1.36 -13.23
N ASP A 482 14.37 -1.18 -14.39
CA ASP A 482 13.90 -0.32 -15.50
C ASP A 482 12.60 -0.88 -16.15
N VAL A 483 11.59 -1.24 -15.36
CA VAL A 483 10.27 -1.65 -15.85
C VAL A 483 9.43 -0.43 -16.27
N ALA A 484 10.09 0.64 -16.73
CA ALA A 484 9.46 1.87 -17.21
C ALA A 484 8.43 1.62 -18.32
N LYS A 485 8.54 0.49 -19.06
CA LYS A 485 7.57 0.14 -20.12
C LYS A 485 6.21 -0.35 -19.61
N SER A 486 6.14 -1.09 -18.50
CA SER A 486 4.84 -1.55 -17.96
C SER A 486 4.17 -0.47 -17.11
N GLU A 487 4.96 0.40 -16.46
CA GLU A 487 4.43 1.48 -15.62
C GLU A 487 3.62 2.52 -16.41
N HIS A 488 4.09 2.88 -17.61
CA HIS A 488 3.39 3.84 -18.47
C HIS A 488 2.10 3.28 -19.08
N GLN A 489 2.02 1.97 -19.29
CA GLN A 489 0.85 1.33 -19.92
C GLN A 489 -0.37 1.20 -18.98
N ASN A 490 -0.23 1.47 -17.68
CA ASN A 490 -1.31 1.32 -16.69
C ASN A 490 -1.47 2.52 -15.75
N MET A 491 -1.02 3.71 -16.17
CA MET A 491 -1.03 4.92 -15.35
C MET A 491 -2.46 5.34 -14.94
N ALA A 492 -3.45 5.15 -15.83
CA ALA A 492 -4.85 5.41 -15.52
C ALA A 492 -5.36 4.51 -14.39
N GLY A 493 -5.15 3.20 -14.51
CA GLY A 493 -5.51 2.22 -13.47
C GLY A 493 -4.86 2.51 -12.11
N ARG A 494 -3.56 2.85 -12.10
CA ARG A 494 -2.84 3.22 -10.87
C ARG A 494 -3.44 4.45 -10.19
N ASN A 495 -3.73 5.50 -10.97
CA ASN A 495 -4.30 6.74 -10.45
C ASN A 495 -5.73 6.56 -9.95
N ILE A 496 -6.57 5.79 -10.66
CA ILE A 496 -7.91 5.44 -10.18
C ILE A 496 -7.82 4.60 -8.89
N ALA A 497 -6.85 3.70 -8.76
CA ALA A 497 -6.65 2.94 -7.52
C ALA A 497 -6.25 3.83 -6.33
N ASP A 498 -5.45 4.88 -6.54
CA ASP A 498 -5.15 5.86 -5.49
C ASP A 498 -6.39 6.67 -5.08
N ILE A 499 -7.21 7.08 -6.04
CA ILE A 499 -8.47 7.78 -5.76
C ILE A 499 -9.45 6.86 -5.02
N TYR A 500 -9.59 5.61 -5.46
CA TYR A 500 -10.36 4.59 -4.76
C TYR A 500 -9.88 4.42 -3.32
N ARG A 501 -8.56 4.41 -3.12
CA ARG A 501 -7.93 4.32 -1.80
C ARG A 501 -8.28 5.53 -0.92
N MET A 502 -8.33 6.75 -1.44
CA MET A 502 -8.75 7.93 -0.68
C MET A 502 -10.17 7.76 -0.12
N LEU A 503 -11.11 7.36 -0.97
CA LEU A 503 -12.50 7.11 -0.57
C LEU A 503 -12.60 6.00 0.50
N LEU A 504 -11.90 4.90 0.27
CA LEU A 504 -11.95 3.74 1.16
C LEU A 504 -11.27 4.01 2.51
N PHE A 505 -10.06 4.58 2.51
CA PHE A 505 -9.28 4.84 3.72
C PHE A 505 -9.98 5.87 4.58
N ARG A 506 -10.53 6.94 3.99
CA ARG A 506 -11.36 7.90 4.73
C ARG A 506 -12.47 7.19 5.51
N ASN A 507 -13.27 6.38 4.82
CA ASN A 507 -14.40 5.70 5.45
C ASN A 507 -13.96 4.71 6.55
N LEU A 508 -12.92 3.91 6.32
CA LEU A 508 -12.43 2.93 7.30
C LEU A 508 -11.74 3.59 8.50
N MET A 509 -10.86 4.55 8.28
CA MET A 509 -10.08 5.18 9.34
C MET A 509 -10.93 6.08 10.22
N SER A 510 -11.97 6.73 9.66
CA SER A 510 -13.00 7.41 10.44
C SER A 510 -13.78 6.42 11.31
N TYR A 511 -14.22 5.30 10.73
CA TYR A 511 -14.96 4.27 11.47
C TYR A 511 -14.14 3.66 12.62
N LEU A 512 -12.85 3.44 12.40
CA LEU A 512 -11.92 2.92 13.40
C LEU A 512 -11.38 3.99 14.36
N ASN A 513 -11.66 5.28 14.11
CA ASN A 513 -11.17 6.42 14.89
C ASN A 513 -9.63 6.46 15.03
N VAL A 514 -8.91 6.29 13.91
CA VAL A 514 -7.43 6.18 13.90
C VAL A 514 -6.73 7.28 13.09
N ILE A 515 -7.45 8.21 12.47
CA ILE A 515 -6.88 9.23 11.57
C ILE A 515 -5.74 10.02 12.25
N GLU A 516 -5.99 10.56 13.45
CA GLU A 516 -4.99 11.31 14.22
C GLU A 516 -3.71 10.51 14.47
N LYS A 517 -3.86 9.21 14.77
CA LYS A 517 -2.77 8.27 15.09
C LYS A 517 -1.96 7.87 13.85
N THR A 518 -2.33 8.33 12.67
CA THR A 518 -1.72 7.94 11.38
C THR A 518 -1.14 9.11 10.59
N ARG A 519 -0.97 10.28 11.24
CA ARG A 519 -0.47 11.50 10.60
C ARG A 519 1.06 11.49 10.41
N PRO A 520 1.58 12.18 9.37
CA PRO A 520 0.83 12.80 8.27
C PRO A 520 0.45 11.79 7.19
N PHE A 521 1.02 10.59 7.25
CA PHE A 521 0.87 9.52 6.26
C PHE A 521 0.68 8.18 7.00
N PRO A 522 -0.33 7.36 6.64
CA PRO A 522 -1.25 7.50 5.50
C PRO A 522 -2.45 8.43 5.74
N ALA A 523 -2.52 9.21 6.83
CA ALA A 523 -3.67 10.06 7.14
C ALA A 523 -4.10 11.01 6.01
N ASN A 524 -3.20 11.46 5.15
CA ASN A 524 -3.56 12.27 3.98
C ASN A 524 -4.58 11.59 3.04
N TYR A 525 -4.59 10.25 2.94
CA TYR A 525 -5.61 9.49 2.19
C TYR A 525 -6.96 9.43 2.92
N ALA A 526 -7.01 9.82 4.19
CA ALA A 526 -8.20 9.88 5.02
C ALA A 526 -8.50 11.32 5.48
N SER A 527 -7.95 12.32 4.79
CA SER A 527 -8.21 13.73 5.05
C SER A 527 -9.71 14.04 4.97
N GLU A 528 -10.15 15.08 5.66
CA GLU A 528 -11.55 15.56 5.64
C GLU A 528 -12.04 15.84 4.22
N PHE A 529 -11.12 16.17 3.30
CA PHE A 529 -11.43 16.46 1.91
C PHE A 529 -11.34 15.25 0.97
N SER A 530 -11.09 14.04 1.47
CA SER A 530 -10.81 12.87 0.62
C SER A 530 -11.89 12.62 -0.45
N HIS A 531 -13.17 12.76 -0.10
CA HIS A 531 -14.27 12.63 -1.08
C HIS A 531 -14.21 13.72 -2.16
N THR A 532 -13.96 14.96 -1.74
CA THR A 532 -13.85 16.11 -2.64
C THR A 532 -12.64 16.02 -3.56
N GLN A 533 -11.47 15.80 -2.97
CA GLN A 533 -10.22 15.65 -3.69
C GLN A 533 -10.32 14.52 -4.70
N SER A 534 -10.98 13.41 -4.36
CA SER A 534 -11.18 12.26 -5.26
C SER A 534 -11.89 12.65 -6.55
N LEU A 535 -13.03 13.35 -6.45
CA LEU A 535 -13.81 13.74 -7.64
C LEU A 535 -13.10 14.83 -8.46
N LEU A 536 -12.58 15.87 -7.79
CA LEU A 536 -11.87 16.95 -8.48
C LEU A 536 -10.60 16.45 -9.18
N LEU A 537 -9.81 15.61 -8.50
CA LEU A 537 -8.61 15.00 -9.07
C LEU A 537 -8.96 14.11 -10.26
N TRP A 538 -9.97 13.27 -10.14
CA TRP A 538 -10.42 12.41 -11.25
C TRP A 538 -10.80 13.23 -12.50
N LEU A 539 -11.65 14.25 -12.33
CA LEU A 539 -12.08 15.11 -13.44
C LEU A 539 -10.91 15.93 -14.02
N TYR A 540 -9.99 16.39 -13.17
CA TYR A 540 -8.81 17.11 -13.62
C TYR A 540 -7.85 16.21 -14.41
N LEU A 541 -7.67 14.94 -14.02
CA LEU A 541 -6.84 13.99 -14.78
C LEU A 541 -7.44 13.71 -16.17
N ILE A 542 -8.76 13.56 -16.29
CA ILE A 542 -9.44 13.45 -17.60
C ILE A 542 -9.15 14.69 -18.46
N PHE A 543 -9.28 15.88 -17.87
CA PHE A 543 -8.97 17.14 -18.55
C PHE A 543 -7.52 17.19 -19.02
N VAL A 544 -6.56 16.86 -18.15
CA VAL A 544 -5.12 16.90 -18.43
C VAL A 544 -4.75 16.00 -19.61
N GLU A 545 -5.22 14.75 -19.63
CA GLU A 545 -4.91 13.82 -20.73
C GLU A 545 -5.57 14.24 -22.04
N SER A 546 -6.86 14.62 -22.01
CA SER A 546 -7.57 15.01 -23.23
C SER A 546 -7.01 16.32 -23.80
N ALA A 547 -6.62 17.29 -22.97
CA ALA A 547 -5.97 18.53 -23.38
C ALA A 547 -4.54 18.30 -23.93
N ALA A 548 -3.88 17.21 -23.54
CA ALA A 548 -2.61 16.78 -24.12
C ALA A 548 -2.79 16.03 -25.47
N GLY A 549 -4.03 15.80 -25.91
CA GLY A 549 -4.35 15.03 -27.11
C GLY A 549 -4.39 13.51 -26.89
N ASN A 550 -4.27 13.05 -25.64
CA ASN A 550 -4.30 11.64 -25.28
C ASN A 550 -5.74 11.18 -25.00
N GLU A 551 -6.61 11.24 -26.01
CA GLU A 551 -8.04 10.96 -25.81
C GLU A 551 -8.31 9.54 -25.34
N ASP A 552 -7.55 8.54 -25.81
CA ASP A 552 -7.70 7.15 -25.35
C ASP A 552 -7.46 7.02 -23.84
N ALA A 553 -6.43 7.70 -23.30
CA ALA A 553 -6.14 7.71 -21.87
C ALA A 553 -7.23 8.46 -21.08
N ALA A 554 -7.73 9.57 -21.60
CA ALA A 554 -8.84 10.31 -20.98
C ALA A 554 -10.14 9.47 -20.91
N GLN A 555 -10.44 8.73 -21.98
CA GLN A 555 -11.57 7.80 -22.02
C GLN A 555 -11.37 6.62 -21.07
N GLU A 556 -10.13 6.14 -20.90
CA GLU A 556 -9.80 5.12 -19.91
C GLU A 556 -10.03 5.64 -18.47
N TYR A 557 -9.56 6.85 -18.15
CA TYR A 557 -9.85 7.50 -16.87
C TYR A 557 -11.34 7.61 -16.59
N LEU A 558 -12.14 8.02 -17.58
CA LEU A 558 -13.58 8.12 -17.44
C LEU A 558 -14.21 6.75 -17.18
N ARG A 559 -13.84 5.75 -17.98
CA ARG A 559 -14.38 4.38 -17.90
C ARG A 559 -14.04 3.69 -16.59
N GLU A 560 -12.77 3.68 -16.20
CA GLU A 560 -12.32 3.04 -14.96
C GLU A 560 -12.84 3.80 -13.73
N GLY A 561 -12.93 5.14 -13.79
CA GLY A 561 -13.55 5.94 -12.73
C GLY A 561 -15.03 5.64 -12.53
N ILE A 562 -15.81 5.56 -13.61
CA ILE A 562 -17.23 5.17 -13.55
C ILE A 562 -17.37 3.77 -12.95
N LYS A 563 -16.51 2.84 -13.38
CA LYS A 563 -16.57 1.43 -12.99
C LYS A 563 -16.15 1.18 -11.53
N GLU A 564 -15.10 1.84 -11.04
CA GLU A 564 -14.53 1.55 -9.73
C GLU A 564 -14.98 2.55 -8.64
N LEU A 565 -15.08 3.86 -8.96
CA LEU A 565 -15.33 4.90 -7.96
C LEU A 565 -16.82 5.07 -7.65
N LEU A 566 -17.69 5.07 -8.66
CA LEU A 566 -19.13 5.32 -8.44
C LEU A 566 -19.80 4.20 -7.61
N PRO A 567 -19.55 2.90 -7.85
CA PRO A 567 -20.08 1.85 -6.99
C PRO A 567 -19.54 1.93 -5.57
N LEU A 568 -18.25 2.27 -5.39
CA LEU A 568 -17.68 2.45 -4.06
C LEU A 568 -18.37 3.59 -3.30
N LEU A 569 -18.62 4.72 -3.95
CA LEU A 569 -19.32 5.84 -3.35
C LEU A 569 -20.76 5.48 -2.93
N ASP A 570 -21.50 4.71 -3.73
CA ASP A 570 -22.81 4.19 -3.33
C ASP A 570 -22.70 3.24 -2.12
N ASP A 571 -21.71 2.35 -2.15
CA ASP A 571 -21.47 1.41 -1.07
C ASP A 571 -21.07 2.09 0.25
N ILE A 572 -20.32 3.19 0.18
CA ILE A 572 -20.00 4.05 1.33
C ILE A 572 -21.28 4.70 1.86
N LYS A 573 -22.05 5.37 0.99
CA LYS A 573 -23.27 6.10 1.37
C LYS A 573 -24.34 5.18 1.98
N THR A 574 -24.45 3.97 1.48
CA THR A 574 -25.41 2.96 1.98
C THR A 574 -24.86 2.16 3.17
N GLY A 575 -23.63 2.43 3.62
CA GLY A 575 -22.95 1.75 4.71
C GLY A 575 -22.57 0.29 4.41
N LYS A 576 -22.63 -0.15 3.15
CA LYS A 576 -22.25 -1.51 2.75
C LYS A 576 -20.76 -1.77 2.97
N VAL A 577 -19.89 -0.77 2.78
CA VAL A 577 -18.44 -0.91 3.04
C VAL A 577 -18.19 -1.34 4.49
N ILE A 578 -18.77 -0.64 5.46
CA ILE A 578 -18.59 -0.97 6.89
C ILE A 578 -19.23 -2.31 7.24
N ARG A 579 -20.43 -2.61 6.72
CA ARG A 579 -21.06 -3.93 6.93
C ARG A 579 -20.21 -5.07 6.39
N ARG A 580 -19.57 -4.90 5.22
CA ARG A 580 -18.67 -5.88 4.64
C ARG A 580 -17.41 -6.03 5.50
N PHE A 581 -16.82 -4.92 5.95
CA PHE A 581 -15.66 -4.94 6.85
C PHE A 581 -15.94 -5.71 8.14
N GLU A 582 -17.09 -5.48 8.79
CA GLU A 582 -17.50 -6.25 9.97
C GLU A 582 -17.81 -7.72 9.66
N GLY A 583 -18.39 -8.01 8.49
CA GLY A 583 -18.60 -9.38 8.02
C GLY A 583 -17.28 -10.13 7.83
N GLU A 584 -16.27 -9.49 7.23
CA GLU A 584 -14.93 -10.05 7.09
C GLU A 584 -14.22 -10.17 8.44
N ARG A 585 -14.43 -9.22 9.37
CA ARG A 585 -13.95 -9.36 10.75
C ARG A 585 -14.46 -10.64 11.40
N ALA A 586 -15.77 -10.87 11.30
CA ALA A 586 -16.41 -12.07 11.85
C ALA A 586 -15.86 -13.34 11.18
N ALA A 587 -15.79 -13.36 9.84
CA ALA A 587 -15.27 -14.50 9.10
C ALA A 587 -13.80 -14.83 9.44
N TRP A 588 -12.93 -13.83 9.58
CA TRP A 588 -11.55 -14.05 10.03
C TRP A 588 -11.47 -14.49 11.49
N THR A 589 -12.37 -14.02 12.36
CA THR A 589 -12.46 -14.51 13.74
C THR A 589 -12.81 -16.00 13.76
N ASP A 590 -13.77 -16.42 12.94
CA ASP A 590 -14.16 -17.82 12.80
C ASP A 590 -13.03 -18.67 12.21
N PHE A 591 -12.30 -18.14 11.21
CA PHE A 591 -11.10 -18.78 10.66
C PHE A 591 -10.06 -19.04 11.75
N ILE A 592 -9.73 -18.02 12.56
CA ILE A 592 -8.74 -18.14 13.65
C ILE A 592 -9.20 -19.18 14.67
N ALA A 593 -10.47 -19.14 15.08
CA ALA A 593 -11.01 -20.12 16.03
C ALA A 593 -10.93 -21.56 15.49
N ALA A 594 -11.21 -21.74 14.19
CA ALA A 594 -11.11 -23.05 13.55
C ALA A 594 -9.66 -23.53 13.44
N VAL A 595 -8.72 -22.64 13.07
CA VAL A 595 -7.27 -22.93 13.06
C VAL A 595 -6.74 -23.23 14.46
N ASP A 596 -7.20 -22.53 15.48
CA ASP A 596 -6.80 -22.80 16.87
C ASP A 596 -7.28 -24.18 17.35
N GLY A 597 -8.36 -24.69 16.77
CA GLY A 597 -8.93 -26.02 17.04
C GLY A 597 -8.34 -27.18 16.24
N ILE A 598 -7.51 -26.95 15.21
CA ILE A 598 -6.90 -28.05 14.44
C ILE A 598 -5.80 -28.75 15.22
N SER A 599 -5.55 -30.03 14.89
CA SER A 599 -4.40 -30.76 15.42
C SER A 599 -3.11 -30.35 14.71
N ASP A 600 -1.98 -30.42 15.42
CA ASP A 600 -0.65 -30.16 14.85
C ASP A 600 -0.34 -31.10 13.67
N ILE A 601 -0.91 -32.31 13.68
CA ILE A 601 -0.76 -33.32 12.61
C ILE A 601 -1.49 -32.86 11.34
N ASP A 602 -2.73 -32.38 11.45
CA ASP A 602 -3.52 -31.93 10.30
C ASP A 602 -2.92 -30.64 9.71
N ALA A 603 -2.53 -29.70 10.57
CA ALA A 603 -1.84 -28.48 10.15
C ALA A 603 -0.56 -28.82 9.37
N ARG A 604 0.24 -29.75 9.90
CA ARG A 604 1.48 -30.18 9.26
C ARG A 604 1.23 -30.95 7.97
N ALA A 605 0.22 -31.83 7.91
CA ALA A 605 -0.12 -32.57 6.71
C ALA A 605 -0.52 -31.62 5.57
N TRP A 606 -1.31 -30.59 5.87
CA TRP A 606 -1.64 -29.56 4.89
C TRP A 606 -0.40 -28.80 4.43
N LEU A 607 0.42 -28.27 5.36
CA LEU A 607 1.62 -27.51 5.03
C LEU A 607 2.66 -28.32 4.23
N GLU A 608 2.86 -29.60 4.54
CA GLU A 608 3.75 -30.46 3.75
C GLU A 608 3.22 -30.68 2.32
N SER A 609 1.92 -30.48 2.06
CA SER A 609 1.37 -30.51 0.70
C SER A 609 1.64 -29.23 -0.12
N LEU A 610 2.10 -28.15 0.53
CA LEU A 610 2.54 -26.90 -0.10
C LEU A 610 4.06 -26.90 -0.34
N LYS A 611 4.78 -27.78 0.35
CA LYS A 611 6.24 -27.79 0.43
C LYS A 611 6.88 -28.30 -0.87
N ILE A 612 8.01 -27.70 -1.25
CA ILE A 612 8.80 -28.04 -2.44
C ILE A 612 10.23 -28.41 -2.09
#